data_AF-W8VFD2-F1
#
_entry.id   AF-W8VFD2-F1
#
_cell.length_a   1.000
_cell.length_b   1.000
_cell.length_c   1.000
_cell.angle_alpha   90.00
_cell.angle_beta   90.00
_cell.angle_gamma   90.00
#
_symmetry.space_group_name_H-M   'P 1'
#
loop_
_entity.id
_entity.type
_entity.pdbx_description
1 polymer ?
#
loop_
_entity_poly.entity_id
_entity_poly.type
_entity_poly.pdbx_seq_one_letter_code
_entity_poly.pdbx_strand_id
1 'polypeptide(L)'
;MVGNSLMQQQHHYQQLIDLFDSCFAEEFNTRLIKGDDEPIYLPADDETPYHRIVFAHGFFASALHEISHWCVAGKARREQVDFGYWYCPDGRDAMTQSQFEDVEVKPQAFEWLFCVAAGFPFNVSCDNLEGDVEPDRIAFQRRVHARVMTLLEQGIPERPARFIRALQHYYQTPPLTAKHFPWPEDLH
;
A
#
# COMPACT_ATOMS: atom_id res chain seq x y z
N MET A 1 -7.68 -18.70 -36.19
CA MET A 1 -7.58 -17.31 -35.72
C MET A 1 -8.43 -17.15 -34.46
N VAL A 2 -7.79 -17.09 -33.29
CA VAL A 2 -8.30 -16.36 -32.13
C VAL A 2 -7.06 -15.74 -31.50
N GLY A 3 -6.77 -14.50 -31.87
CA GLY A 3 -5.72 -13.73 -31.22
C GLY A 3 -6.20 -13.36 -29.84
N ASN A 4 -5.68 -14.02 -28.81
CA ASN A 4 -5.88 -13.60 -27.44
C ASN A 4 -4.96 -12.41 -27.17
N SER A 5 -5.33 -11.24 -27.70
CA SER A 5 -4.70 -9.99 -27.31
C SER A 5 -5.25 -9.65 -25.93
N LEU A 6 -4.60 -10.19 -24.89
CA LEU A 6 -4.65 -9.60 -23.56
C LEU A 6 -4.08 -8.20 -23.72
N MET A 7 -4.95 -7.21 -23.93
CA MET A 7 -4.57 -5.81 -23.72
C MET A 7 -3.97 -5.76 -22.32
N GLN A 8 -2.66 -5.51 -22.22
CA GLN A 8 -2.05 -5.15 -20.94
C GLN A 8 -2.79 -3.91 -20.47
N GLN A 9 -3.68 -4.07 -19.49
CA GLN A 9 -4.41 -2.95 -18.92
C GLN A 9 -3.38 -2.08 -18.22
N GLN A 10 -3.13 -0.89 -18.77
CA GLN A 10 -2.11 0.01 -18.27
C GLN A 10 -2.57 0.58 -16.91
N HIS A 11 -1.71 0.48 -15.90
CA HIS A 11 -1.96 1.00 -14.56
C HIS A 11 -1.61 2.49 -14.50
N HIS A 12 -2.62 3.31 -14.23
CA HIS A 12 -2.51 4.76 -14.07
C HIS A 12 -3.04 5.17 -12.71
N TYR A 13 -2.35 6.06 -12.00
CA TYR A 13 -2.72 6.42 -10.63
C TYR A 13 -4.12 7.04 -10.53
N GLN A 14 -4.61 7.69 -11.60
CA GLN A 14 -5.98 8.24 -11.62
C GLN A 14 -7.03 7.15 -11.39
N GLN A 15 -6.77 5.93 -11.86
CA GLN A 15 -7.66 4.80 -11.62
C GLN A 15 -7.76 4.50 -10.12
N LEU A 16 -6.66 4.62 -9.38
CA LEU A 16 -6.67 4.44 -7.92
C LEU A 16 -7.40 5.58 -7.21
N ILE A 17 -7.32 6.81 -7.72
CA ILE A 17 -8.11 7.93 -7.17
C ILE A 17 -9.60 7.62 -7.29
N ASP A 18 -10.07 7.29 -8.50
CA ASP A 18 -11.48 6.99 -8.74
C ASP A 18 -11.96 5.79 -7.90
N LEU A 19 -11.16 4.72 -7.84
CA LEU A 19 -11.50 3.52 -7.09
C LEU A 19 -11.49 3.74 -5.58
N PHE A 20 -10.51 4.49 -5.06
CA PHE A 20 -10.43 4.81 -3.64
C PHE A 20 -11.61 5.70 -3.23
N ASP A 21 -11.87 6.78 -3.97
CA ASP A 21 -12.93 7.72 -3.67
C ASP A 21 -14.31 7.03 -3.73
N SER A 22 -14.53 6.15 -4.72
CA SER A 22 -15.77 5.35 -4.78
C SER A 22 -15.97 4.41 -3.58
N CYS A 23 -14.89 3.99 -2.93
CA CYS A 23 -14.95 3.11 -1.77
C CYS A 23 -15.14 3.86 -0.44
N PHE A 24 -14.58 5.07 -0.33
CA PHE A 24 -14.30 5.69 0.97
C PHE A 24 -14.65 7.18 1.09
N ALA A 25 -14.91 7.89 -0.02
CA ALA A 25 -15.19 9.32 0.05
C ALA A 25 -16.50 9.63 0.80
N GLU A 26 -17.53 8.79 0.67
CA GLU A 26 -18.81 8.99 1.36
C GLU A 26 -18.75 8.54 2.82
N GLU A 27 -18.39 7.27 3.07
CA GLU A 27 -18.46 6.67 4.42
C GLU A 27 -17.33 7.13 5.35
N PHE A 28 -16.13 7.36 4.81
CA PHE A 28 -14.95 7.74 5.60
C PHE A 28 -14.54 9.19 5.39
N ASN A 29 -15.28 9.95 4.58
CA ASN A 29 -14.96 11.33 4.22
C ASN A 29 -13.49 11.50 3.79
N THR A 30 -12.91 10.50 3.13
CA THR A 30 -11.48 10.47 2.77
C THR A 30 -11.31 10.31 1.27
N ARG A 31 -10.43 11.12 0.68
CA ARG A 31 -10.09 11.08 -0.75
C ARG A 31 -8.61 10.86 -0.98
N LEU A 32 -8.27 10.32 -2.14
CA LEU A 32 -6.89 10.13 -2.59
C LEU A 32 -6.46 11.27 -3.53
N ILE A 33 -5.34 11.92 -3.23
CA ILE A 33 -4.88 13.12 -3.94
C ILE A 33 -3.45 12.90 -4.45
N LYS A 34 -3.20 13.22 -5.72
CA LYS A 34 -1.84 13.30 -6.25
C LYS A 34 -1.15 14.54 -5.68
N GLY A 35 -0.10 14.35 -4.90
CA GLY A 35 0.81 15.39 -4.44
C GLY A 35 2.03 15.52 -5.36
N ASP A 36 2.96 16.37 -4.95
CA ASP A 36 4.20 16.59 -5.70
C ASP A 36 5.34 15.77 -5.08
N ASP A 37 5.82 16.17 -3.91
CA ASP A 37 7.09 15.69 -3.37
C ASP A 37 6.94 14.69 -2.22
N GLU A 38 6.25 15.06 -1.14
CA GLU A 38 6.13 14.22 0.07
C GLU A 38 4.72 13.66 0.24
N PRO A 39 4.60 12.36 0.60
CA PRO A 39 3.31 11.82 1.02
C PRO A 39 2.89 12.42 2.35
N ILE A 40 1.59 12.66 2.52
CA ILE A 40 1.05 13.17 3.78
C ILE A 40 -0.43 12.84 3.92
N TYR A 41 -0.83 12.46 5.14
CA TYR A 41 -2.23 12.44 5.50
C TYR A 41 -2.67 13.78 6.12
N LEU A 42 -3.69 14.40 5.55
CA LEU A 42 -4.28 15.65 6.06
C LEU A 42 -5.72 15.39 6.49
N PRO A 43 -6.09 15.62 7.77
CA PRO A 43 -7.47 15.53 8.17
C PRO A 43 -8.33 16.62 7.50
N ALA A 44 -9.65 16.43 7.53
CA ALA A 44 -10.60 17.46 7.14
C ALA A 44 -10.43 18.69 8.05
N ASP A 45 -10.56 19.86 7.48
CA ASP A 45 -10.47 21.16 8.16
C ASP A 45 -11.51 22.14 7.59
N ASP A 46 -11.50 23.38 8.06
CA ASP A 46 -12.46 24.42 7.64
C ASP A 46 -12.30 24.83 6.17
N GLU A 47 -11.11 24.65 5.58
CA GLU A 47 -10.84 24.98 4.17
C GLU A 47 -11.19 23.81 3.25
N THR A 48 -10.93 22.58 3.70
CA THR A 48 -11.17 21.34 2.97
C THR A 48 -11.96 20.35 3.83
N PRO A 49 -13.28 20.23 3.61
CA PRO A 49 -14.18 19.46 4.49
C PRO A 49 -14.09 17.93 4.28
N TYR A 50 -12.95 17.42 3.83
CA TYR A 50 -12.65 15.99 3.66
C TYR A 50 -11.19 15.69 3.96
N HIS A 51 -10.94 14.48 4.49
CA HIS A 51 -9.60 13.98 4.72
C HIS A 51 -8.90 13.67 3.38
N ARG A 52 -7.60 13.86 3.32
CA ARG A 52 -6.78 13.67 2.12
C ARG A 52 -5.64 12.71 2.42
N ILE A 53 -5.52 11.66 1.63
CA ILE A 53 -4.30 10.87 1.52
C ILE A 53 -3.56 11.43 0.31
N VAL A 54 -2.46 12.13 0.54
CA VAL A 54 -1.63 12.72 -0.51
C VAL A 54 -0.47 11.76 -0.79
N PHE A 55 -0.32 11.32 -2.03
CA PHE A 55 0.80 10.45 -2.45
C PHE A 55 1.74 11.18 -3.41
N ALA A 56 3.02 10.80 -3.41
CA ALA A 56 4.06 11.52 -4.11
C ALA A 56 4.18 11.15 -5.60
N HIS A 57 4.72 12.09 -6.40
CA HIS A 57 5.25 11.90 -7.75
C HIS A 57 4.30 11.33 -8.83
N GLY A 58 3.02 11.11 -8.53
CA GLY A 58 2.09 10.53 -9.50
C GLY A 58 2.41 9.07 -9.85
N PHE A 59 3.01 8.30 -8.95
CA PHE A 59 3.30 6.88 -9.18
C PHE A 59 2.19 5.98 -8.64
N PHE A 60 1.82 4.96 -9.44
CA PHE A 60 0.80 3.97 -9.05
C PHE A 60 1.18 3.22 -7.77
N ALA A 61 2.46 2.82 -7.65
CA ALA A 61 2.98 2.17 -6.45
C ALA A 61 2.91 3.08 -5.22
N SER A 62 3.30 4.36 -5.36
CA SER A 62 3.21 5.33 -4.26
C SER A 62 1.76 5.49 -3.77
N ALA A 63 0.79 5.59 -4.68
CA ALA A 63 -0.62 5.63 -4.31
C ALA A 63 -1.08 4.38 -3.54
N LEU A 64 -0.70 3.16 -3.98
CA LEU A 64 -1.02 1.92 -3.27
C LEU A 64 -0.38 1.85 -1.88
N HIS A 65 0.85 2.35 -1.75
CA HIS A 65 1.57 2.41 -0.49
C HIS A 65 0.83 3.31 0.52
N GLU A 66 0.45 4.52 0.13
CA GLU A 66 -0.28 5.45 1.02
C GLU A 66 -1.67 4.93 1.43
N ILE A 67 -2.39 4.29 0.50
CA ILE A 67 -3.66 3.62 0.82
C ILE A 67 -3.45 2.52 1.87
N SER A 68 -2.33 1.80 1.80
CA SER A 68 -1.97 0.75 2.74
C SER A 68 -1.72 1.31 4.15
N HIS A 69 -0.96 2.39 4.26
CA HIS A 69 -0.75 3.11 5.52
C HIS A 69 -2.08 3.57 6.13
N TRP A 70 -2.93 4.21 5.33
CA TRP A 70 -4.25 4.62 5.78
C TRP A 70 -5.10 3.44 6.27
N CYS A 71 -5.03 2.28 5.60
CA CYS A 71 -5.70 1.05 6.01
C CYS A 71 -5.20 0.49 7.35
N VAL A 72 -3.94 0.73 7.71
CA VAL A 72 -3.37 0.38 9.02
C VAL A 72 -3.79 1.36 10.11
N ALA A 73 -3.78 2.67 9.82
CA ALA A 73 -4.08 3.71 10.79
C ALA A 73 -5.51 3.61 11.32
N GLY A 74 -5.68 3.52 12.64
CA GLY A 74 -6.98 3.48 13.33
C GLY A 74 -7.71 4.83 13.35
N LYS A 75 -8.96 4.86 13.82
CA LYS A 75 -9.81 6.08 13.78
C LYS A 75 -9.13 7.29 14.43
N ALA A 76 -8.64 7.15 15.67
CA ALA A 76 -8.00 8.26 16.40
C ALA A 76 -6.70 8.75 15.73
N ARG A 77 -6.03 7.89 14.96
CA ARG A 77 -4.84 8.25 14.19
C ARG A 77 -5.22 9.10 12.98
N ARG A 78 -6.33 8.78 12.32
CA ARG A 78 -6.89 9.55 11.18
C ARG A 78 -7.48 10.92 11.55
N GLU A 79 -7.37 11.32 12.82
CA GLU A 79 -7.70 12.68 13.26
C GLU A 79 -6.44 13.56 13.35
N GLN A 80 -5.26 12.99 13.08
CA GLN A 80 -3.96 13.66 13.20
C GLN A 80 -3.29 13.77 11.83
N VAL A 81 -2.57 14.88 11.61
CA VAL A 81 -1.68 15.03 10.45
C VAL A 81 -0.68 13.87 10.45
N ASP A 82 -0.52 13.26 9.29
CA ASP A 82 0.33 12.10 9.04
C ASP A 82 0.14 10.95 10.06
N PHE A 83 -1.12 10.74 10.45
CA PHE A 83 -1.52 9.76 11.46
C PHE A 83 -0.87 9.97 12.85
N GLY A 84 -0.19 11.09 13.08
CA GLY A 84 0.63 11.33 14.27
C GLY A 84 1.82 10.36 14.39
N TYR A 85 2.31 9.81 13.28
CA TYR A 85 3.56 9.07 13.25
C TYR A 85 4.76 10.04 13.29
N TRP A 86 5.89 9.54 13.77
CA TRP A 86 7.14 10.30 13.76
C TRP A 86 7.88 10.00 12.45
N TYR A 87 8.37 11.05 11.79
CA TYR A 87 9.16 10.89 10.57
C TYR A 87 10.56 10.33 10.91
N CYS A 88 10.86 9.15 10.39
CA CYS A 88 12.20 8.56 10.49
C CYS A 88 12.89 8.68 9.13
N PRO A 89 13.84 9.61 8.94
CA PRO A 89 14.52 9.79 7.66
C PRO A 89 15.34 8.54 7.26
N ASP A 90 15.81 8.56 6.02
CA ASP A 90 16.90 7.71 5.53
C ASP A 90 18.19 7.93 6.36
N GLY A 91 19.18 7.05 6.22
CA GLY A 91 20.41 7.10 7.02
C GLY A 91 20.31 6.32 8.34
N ARG A 92 19.46 5.28 8.39
CA ARG A 92 19.19 4.52 9.62
C ARG A 92 20.30 3.51 9.93
N ASP A 93 20.62 3.38 11.22
CA ASP A 93 21.42 2.26 11.73
C ASP A 93 20.62 0.95 11.73
N ALA A 94 21.28 -0.17 12.02
CA ALA A 94 20.64 -1.49 12.03
C ALA A 94 19.46 -1.61 13.01
N MET A 95 19.54 -0.94 14.17
CA MET A 95 18.50 -1.02 15.19
C MET A 95 17.27 -0.19 14.76
N THR A 96 17.49 1.03 14.28
CA THR A 96 16.42 1.90 13.78
C THR A 96 15.78 1.31 12.52
N GLN A 97 16.57 0.71 11.63
CA GLN A 97 16.04 0.00 10.45
C GLN A 97 15.16 -1.19 10.86
N SER A 98 15.56 -1.98 11.85
CA SER A 98 14.72 -3.08 12.35
C SER A 98 13.39 -2.59 12.93
N GLN A 99 13.39 -1.47 13.65
CA GLN A 99 12.16 -0.85 14.20
C GLN A 99 11.26 -0.30 13.10
N PHE A 100 11.85 0.28 12.06
CA PHE A 100 11.14 0.72 10.85
C PHE A 100 10.47 -0.48 10.15
N GLU A 101 11.22 -1.56 9.93
CA GLU A 101 10.67 -2.75 9.30
C GLU A 101 9.51 -3.36 10.12
N ASP A 102 9.59 -3.37 11.45
CA ASP A 102 8.51 -3.85 12.32
C ASP A 102 7.18 -3.13 12.06
N VAL A 103 7.21 -1.82 11.81
CA VAL A 103 6.01 -1.03 11.51
C VAL A 103 5.56 -1.19 10.06
N GLU A 104 6.50 -1.44 9.13
CA GLU A 104 6.27 -1.58 7.69
C GLU A 104 5.72 -2.95 7.25
N VAL A 105 5.88 -4.01 8.06
CA VAL A 105 5.38 -5.36 7.69
C VAL A 105 3.90 -5.33 7.30
N LYS A 106 3.07 -4.58 8.02
CA LYS A 106 1.61 -4.58 7.81
C LYS A 106 1.19 -3.69 6.63
N PRO A 107 1.67 -2.44 6.49
CA PRO A 107 1.47 -1.66 5.26
C PRO A 107 1.88 -2.42 4.01
N GLN A 108 3.10 -2.98 3.95
CA GLN A 108 3.57 -3.66 2.75
C GLN A 108 2.84 -4.98 2.46
N ALA A 109 2.28 -5.63 3.47
CA ALA A 109 1.40 -6.78 3.24
C ALA A 109 0.07 -6.37 2.58
N PHE A 110 -0.49 -5.22 2.96
CA PHE A 110 -1.67 -4.67 2.27
C PHE A 110 -1.31 -4.20 0.86
N GLU A 111 -0.17 -3.55 0.69
CA GLU A 111 0.31 -3.12 -0.62
C GLU A 111 0.46 -4.32 -1.56
N TRP A 112 1.07 -5.41 -1.12
CA TRP A 112 1.19 -6.62 -1.93
C TRP A 112 -0.18 -7.21 -2.29
N LEU A 113 -1.13 -7.26 -1.35
CA LEU A 113 -2.51 -7.69 -1.64
C LEU A 113 -3.17 -6.80 -2.69
N PHE A 114 -2.99 -5.47 -2.63
CA PHE A 114 -3.54 -4.53 -3.60
C PHE A 114 -2.88 -4.65 -4.98
N CYS A 115 -1.55 -4.79 -5.02
CA CYS A 115 -0.80 -5.04 -6.23
C CYS A 115 -1.34 -6.29 -6.95
N VAL A 116 -1.49 -7.42 -6.25
CA VAL A 116 -2.05 -8.64 -6.85
C VAL A 116 -3.51 -8.45 -7.27
N ALA A 117 -4.33 -7.77 -6.46
CA ALA A 117 -5.73 -7.47 -6.80
C ALA A 117 -5.88 -6.52 -8.01
N ALA A 118 -4.85 -5.73 -8.32
CA ALA A 118 -4.80 -4.87 -9.50
C ALA A 118 -4.11 -5.54 -10.70
N GLY A 119 -3.41 -6.67 -10.51
CA GLY A 119 -2.51 -7.23 -11.52
C GLY A 119 -1.24 -6.37 -11.74
N PHE A 120 -0.81 -5.64 -10.72
CA PHE A 120 0.38 -4.78 -10.73
C PHE A 120 1.56 -5.46 -10.00
N PRO A 121 2.81 -5.31 -10.46
CA PRO A 121 3.98 -5.92 -9.81
C PRO A 121 4.27 -5.28 -8.45
N PHE A 122 4.41 -6.12 -7.42
CA PHE A 122 4.84 -5.69 -6.08
C PHE A 122 6.37 -5.72 -5.96
N ASN A 123 6.94 -4.70 -5.32
CA ASN A 123 8.33 -4.67 -4.90
C ASN A 123 8.39 -4.22 -3.44
N VAL A 124 8.96 -5.08 -2.57
CA VAL A 124 9.21 -4.68 -1.17
C VAL A 124 10.18 -3.50 -1.13
N SER A 125 9.89 -2.51 -0.29
CA SER A 125 10.75 -1.34 -0.06
C SER A 125 11.35 -1.42 1.35
N CYS A 126 12.68 -1.35 1.47
CA CYS A 126 13.33 -1.24 2.78
C CYS A 126 13.66 0.23 3.15
N ASP A 127 13.52 1.13 2.17
CA ASP A 127 13.59 2.59 2.30
C ASP A 127 14.80 3.16 3.06
N ASN A 128 16.00 2.59 2.83
CA ASN A 128 17.24 3.00 3.51
C ASN A 128 18.40 3.09 2.50
N LEU A 129 18.39 4.10 1.62
CA LEU A 129 19.37 4.25 0.54
C LEU A 129 20.68 4.89 1.01
N GLU A 130 20.62 5.75 2.03
CA GLU A 130 21.76 6.46 2.63
C GLU A 130 22.19 5.87 3.98
N GLY A 131 21.62 4.72 4.36
CA GLY A 131 21.92 4.03 5.61
C GLY A 131 23.32 3.44 5.72
N ASP A 132 23.79 3.31 6.96
CA ASP A 132 25.07 2.65 7.30
C ASP A 132 25.03 1.12 7.07
N VAL A 133 23.86 0.58 6.77
CA VAL A 133 23.62 -0.85 6.54
C VAL A 133 22.74 -1.05 5.31
N GLU A 134 23.11 -2.03 4.47
CA GLU A 134 22.22 -2.55 3.44
C GLU A 134 21.17 -3.46 4.09
N PRO A 135 19.86 -3.14 3.98
CA PRO A 135 18.82 -3.98 4.57
C PRO A 135 18.75 -5.36 3.91
N ASP A 136 18.49 -6.40 4.70
CA ASP A 136 18.20 -7.74 4.16
C ASP A 136 16.78 -7.77 3.57
N ARG A 137 16.70 -7.36 2.29
CA ARG A 137 15.46 -7.27 1.52
C ARG A 137 14.70 -8.59 1.49
N ILE A 138 15.40 -9.73 1.39
CA ILE A 138 14.77 -11.05 1.30
C ILE A 138 14.16 -11.43 2.64
N ALA A 139 14.91 -11.26 3.74
CA ALA A 139 14.38 -11.49 5.08
C ALA A 139 13.17 -10.61 5.38
N PHE A 140 13.22 -9.33 5.02
CA PHE A 140 12.09 -8.44 5.19
C PHE A 140 10.87 -8.86 4.34
N GLN A 141 11.07 -9.19 3.06
CA GLN A 141 9.97 -9.67 2.21
C GLN A 141 9.34 -10.97 2.72
N ARG A 142 10.11 -11.86 3.35
CA ARG A 142 9.60 -13.09 3.99
C ARG A 142 8.67 -12.78 5.16
N ARG A 143 8.98 -11.75 5.95
CA ARG A 143 8.10 -11.26 7.03
C ARG A 143 6.80 -10.69 6.47
N VAL A 144 6.88 -9.89 5.40
CA VAL A 144 5.70 -9.38 4.68
C VAL A 144 4.86 -10.53 4.12
N HIS A 145 5.49 -11.52 3.47
CA HIS A 145 4.81 -12.71 2.96
C HIS A 145 4.07 -13.47 4.07
N ALA A 146 4.72 -13.74 5.21
CA ALA A 146 4.08 -14.40 6.36
C ALA A 146 2.85 -13.61 6.85
N ARG A 147 2.92 -12.28 6.82
CA ARG A 147 1.77 -11.42 7.16
C ARG A 147 0.65 -11.53 6.14
N VAL A 148 0.95 -11.60 4.84
CA VAL A 148 -0.04 -11.85 3.77
C VAL A 148 -0.74 -13.19 4.00
N MET A 149 0.00 -14.26 4.28
CA MET A 149 -0.58 -15.59 4.53
C MET A 149 -1.53 -15.56 5.72
N THR A 150 -1.12 -14.91 6.82
CA THR A 150 -1.98 -14.73 8.00
C THR A 150 -3.27 -13.98 7.67
N LEU A 151 -3.20 -12.94 6.84
CA LEU A 151 -4.37 -12.15 6.42
C LEU A 151 -5.33 -12.97 5.53
N LEU A 152 -4.79 -13.83 4.66
CA LEU A 152 -5.59 -14.73 3.83
C LEU A 152 -6.30 -15.81 4.67
N GLU A 153 -5.63 -16.33 5.71
CA GLU A 153 -6.21 -17.37 6.59
C GLU A 153 -7.19 -16.80 7.61
N GLN A 154 -6.85 -15.71 8.29
CA GLN A 154 -7.61 -15.18 9.42
C GLN A 154 -8.65 -14.13 9.01
N GLY A 155 -8.57 -13.65 7.77
CA GLY A 155 -9.45 -12.62 7.23
C GLY A 155 -8.78 -11.27 7.09
N ILE A 156 -9.08 -10.60 5.98
CA ILE A 156 -8.60 -9.27 5.66
C ILE A 156 -9.54 -8.24 6.31
N PRO A 157 -9.02 -7.21 7.03
CA PRO A 157 -9.85 -6.16 7.62
C PRO A 157 -10.73 -5.45 6.59
N GLU A 158 -11.83 -4.85 7.06
CA GLU A 158 -12.89 -4.35 6.20
C GLU A 158 -12.42 -3.39 5.10
N ARG A 159 -11.64 -2.35 5.45
CA ARG A 159 -11.15 -1.34 4.50
C ARG A 159 -10.28 -1.95 3.38
N PRO A 160 -9.17 -2.66 3.68
CA PRO A 160 -8.39 -3.31 2.64
C PRO A 160 -9.22 -4.35 1.87
N ALA A 161 -10.11 -5.11 2.51
CA ALA A 161 -10.97 -6.07 1.83
C ALA A 161 -11.92 -5.39 0.84
N ARG A 162 -12.47 -4.23 1.19
CA ARG A 162 -13.32 -3.41 0.31
C ARG A 162 -12.55 -2.92 -0.91
N PHE A 163 -11.35 -2.37 -0.68
CA PHE A 163 -10.52 -1.89 -1.77
C PHE A 163 -10.06 -3.01 -2.70
N ILE A 164 -9.68 -4.18 -2.16
CA ILE A 164 -9.36 -5.38 -2.95
C ILE A 164 -10.51 -5.75 -3.87
N ARG A 165 -11.77 -5.77 -3.38
CA ARG A 165 -12.93 -6.09 -4.23
C ARG A 165 -13.11 -5.07 -5.36
N ALA A 166 -12.92 -3.78 -5.08
CA ALA A 166 -13.02 -2.73 -6.08
C ALA A 166 -11.92 -2.87 -7.16
N LEU A 167 -10.67 -3.12 -6.75
CA LEU A 167 -9.56 -3.41 -7.66
C LEU A 167 -9.85 -4.65 -8.51
N GLN A 168 -10.25 -5.76 -7.91
CA GLN A 168 -10.53 -7.00 -8.64
C GLN A 168 -11.67 -6.82 -9.65
N HIS A 169 -12.70 -6.07 -9.28
CA HIS A 169 -13.79 -5.75 -10.19
C HIS A 169 -13.32 -4.85 -11.35
N TYR A 170 -12.48 -3.85 -11.09
CA TYR A 170 -12.01 -2.94 -12.13
C TYR A 170 -11.03 -3.61 -13.11
N TYR A 171 -10.03 -4.33 -12.58
CA TYR A 171 -8.97 -4.97 -13.35
C TYR A 171 -9.31 -6.41 -13.78
N GLN A 172 -10.51 -6.89 -13.45
CA GLN A 172 -11.00 -8.24 -13.83
C GLN A 172 -10.04 -9.36 -13.39
N THR A 173 -9.43 -9.24 -12.22
CA THR A 173 -8.52 -10.25 -11.66
C THR A 173 -9.27 -11.27 -10.81
N PRO A 174 -8.79 -12.53 -10.71
CA PRO A 174 -9.46 -13.57 -9.93
C PRO A 174 -9.39 -13.33 -8.41
N PRO A 175 -10.19 -14.06 -7.61
CA PRO A 175 -10.06 -14.10 -6.17
C PRO A 175 -8.63 -14.35 -5.70
N LEU A 176 -8.19 -13.65 -4.64
CA LEU A 176 -6.85 -13.81 -4.09
C LEU A 176 -6.69 -15.20 -3.48
N THR A 177 -5.54 -15.82 -3.72
CA THR A 177 -5.17 -17.12 -3.16
C THR A 177 -3.68 -17.11 -2.85
N ALA A 178 -3.22 -17.96 -1.93
CA ALA A 178 -1.83 -18.01 -1.51
C ALA A 178 -0.84 -18.18 -2.68
N LYS A 179 -1.21 -18.92 -3.73
CA LYS A 179 -0.39 -19.12 -4.95
C LYS A 179 -0.02 -17.83 -5.69
N HIS A 180 -0.72 -16.72 -5.46
CA HIS A 180 -0.40 -15.44 -6.08
C HIS A 180 0.74 -14.69 -5.36
N PHE A 181 1.17 -15.19 -4.20
CA PHE A 181 2.19 -14.60 -3.35
C PHE A 181 3.31 -15.63 -3.20
N PRO A 182 4.23 -15.73 -4.17
CA PRO A 182 5.33 -16.68 -4.10
C PRO A 182 6.25 -16.35 -2.92
N TRP A 183 6.80 -17.40 -2.30
CA TRP A 183 7.81 -17.24 -1.28
C TRP A 183 9.07 -16.57 -1.87
N PRO A 184 9.67 -15.57 -1.19
CA PRO A 184 10.94 -14.99 -1.62
C PRO A 184 12.08 -16.02 -1.44
N GLU A 185 12.47 -16.65 -2.54
CA GLU A 185 13.65 -17.53 -2.60
C GLU A 185 14.93 -16.71 -2.45
N ASP A 186 15.99 -17.34 -1.94
CA ASP A 186 17.32 -16.72 -1.95
C ASP A 186 17.77 -16.52 -3.41
N LEU A 187 18.45 -15.41 -3.69
CA LEU A 187 19.12 -15.23 -4.97
C LEU A 187 20.32 -16.19 -5.01
N HIS A 188 20.20 -17.29 -5.77
CA HIS A 188 21.30 -18.21 -6.03
C HIS A 188 22.37 -17.60 -6.95
#